data_AF-A0A435JT23-F1
#
_entry.id   AF-A0A435JT23-F1
#
_cell.length_a   1.000
_cell.length_b   1.000
_cell.length_c   1.000
_cell.angle_alpha   90.00
_cell.angle_beta   90.00
_cell.angle_gamma   90.00
#
_symmetry.space_group_name_H-M   'P 1'
#
loop_
_entity.id
_entity.type
_entity.pdbx_description
1 polymer ?
#
loop_
_entity_poly.entity_id
_entity_poly.type
_entity_poly.pdbx_seq_one_letter_code
_entity_poly.pdbx_strand_id
1 'polypeptide(L)'
;TETAKAEVAQAAADAAQAKLDALTSLTPDQIAAMSPEDQAALPGKIAALQAEVAADNAAAAAAAVGTDDASLDAALADMANKPVDAAVTSWAQDVLAGKIDQTAAAMQTETTP
;
A
#
# COMPACT_ATOMS: atom_id res chain seq x y z
N THR A 1 2.68 -8.86 -7.06
CA THR A 1 3.51 -7.70 -6.66
C THR A 1 2.60 -6.49 -6.57
N GLU A 2 2.86 -5.54 -5.68
CA GLU A 2 2.06 -4.31 -5.52
C GLU A 2 1.93 -3.55 -6.86
N THR A 3 2.95 -3.65 -7.74
CA THR A 3 2.96 -3.12 -9.11
C THR A 3 1.83 -3.66 -9.99
N ALA A 4 1.58 -4.97 -9.94
CA ALA A 4 0.50 -5.58 -10.70
C ALA A 4 -0.89 -5.12 -10.21
N LYS A 5 -1.02 -4.74 -8.94
CA LYS A 5 -2.27 -4.22 -8.37
C LYS A 5 -2.53 -2.78 -8.82
N ALA A 6 -1.49 -1.95 -8.88
CA ALA A 6 -1.57 -0.59 -9.41
C ALA A 6 -1.91 -0.59 -10.91
N GLU A 7 -1.29 -1.47 -11.71
CA GLU A 7 -1.59 -1.60 -13.15
C GLU A 7 -3.04 -2.04 -13.40
N VAL A 8 -3.57 -2.98 -12.62
CA VAL A 8 -4.97 -3.42 -12.75
C VAL A 8 -5.94 -2.30 -12.36
N ALA A 9 -5.64 -1.52 -11.32
CA ALA A 9 -6.46 -0.38 -10.91
C ALA A 9 -6.44 0.74 -11.97
N GLN A 10 -5.28 1.03 -12.56
CA GLN A 10 -5.15 2.00 -13.64
C GLN A 10 -5.92 1.56 -14.90
N ALA A 11 -5.80 0.28 -15.29
CA ALA A 11 -6.54 -0.25 -16.44
C ALA A 11 -8.05 -0.21 -16.26
N ALA A 12 -8.55 -0.40 -15.02
CA ALA A 12 -9.97 -0.25 -14.70
C ALA A 12 -10.43 1.22 -14.87
N ALA A 13 -9.66 2.17 -14.33
CA ALA A 13 -9.94 3.61 -14.48
C ALA A 13 -9.95 4.05 -15.95
N ASP A 14 -8.98 3.60 -16.74
CA ASP A 14 -8.88 3.90 -18.18
C ASP A 14 -10.08 3.31 -18.95
N ALA A 15 -10.51 2.10 -18.60
CA ALA A 15 -11.67 1.45 -19.22
C ALA A 15 -13.00 2.16 -18.86
N ALA A 16 -13.15 2.62 -17.62
CA ALA A 16 -14.30 3.41 -17.19
C ALA A 16 -14.33 4.79 -17.89
N GLN A 17 -13.17 5.43 -18.01
CA GLN A 17 -13.01 6.70 -18.72
C GLN A 17 -13.38 6.56 -20.21
N ALA A 18 -12.89 5.52 -20.88
CA ALA A 18 -13.22 5.28 -22.29
C ALA A 18 -14.73 5.10 -22.53
N LYS A 19 -15.44 4.44 -21.59
CA LYS A 19 -16.89 4.31 -21.65
C LYS A 19 -17.58 5.66 -21.47
N LEU A 20 -17.08 6.49 -20.55
CA LEU A 20 -17.63 7.82 -20.30
C LEU A 20 -17.45 8.74 -21.52
N ASP A 21 -16.26 8.71 -22.12
CA ASP A 21 -15.97 9.47 -23.34
C ASP A 21 -16.86 9.02 -24.50
N ALA A 22 -17.10 7.71 -24.65
CA ALA A 22 -18.02 7.18 -25.66
C ALA A 22 -19.47 7.66 -25.45
N LEU A 23 -19.96 7.66 -24.21
CA LEU A 23 -21.31 8.12 -23.87
C LEU A 23 -21.47 9.64 -24.07
N THR A 24 -20.45 10.42 -23.71
CA THR A 24 -20.46 11.88 -23.84
C THR A 24 -20.21 12.37 -25.27
N SER A 25 -19.63 11.53 -26.12
CA SER A 25 -19.41 11.82 -27.54
C SER A 25 -20.57 11.41 -28.45
N LEU A 26 -21.67 10.90 -27.89
CA LEU A 26 -22.87 10.56 -28.67
C LEU A 26 -23.43 11.79 -29.38
N THR A 27 -23.67 11.66 -30.68
CA THR A 27 -24.30 12.71 -31.49
C THR A 27 -25.81 12.80 -31.22
N PRO A 28 -26.44 13.96 -31.46
CA PRO A 28 -27.89 14.10 -31.32
C PRO A 28 -28.68 13.06 -32.14
N ASP A 29 -28.23 12.72 -33.35
CA ASP A 29 -28.88 11.72 -34.20
C ASP A 29 -28.76 10.30 -33.63
N GLN A 30 -27.62 9.96 -33.03
CA GLN A 30 -27.45 8.68 -32.33
C GLN A 30 -28.34 8.59 -31.10
N ILE A 31 -28.44 9.68 -30.32
CA ILE A 31 -29.34 9.73 -29.17
C ILE A 31 -30.79 9.60 -29.62
N ALA A 32 -31.19 10.29 -30.69
CA ALA A 32 -32.53 10.22 -31.25
C ALA A 32 -32.89 8.82 -31.79
N ALA A 33 -31.89 8.03 -32.21
CA ALA A 33 -32.06 6.64 -32.63
C ALA A 33 -32.21 5.66 -31.45
N MET A 34 -31.93 6.07 -30.21
CA MET A 34 -32.12 5.25 -29.00
C MET A 34 -33.61 5.20 -28.60
N SER A 35 -33.97 4.21 -27.81
CA SER A 35 -35.32 4.14 -27.22
C SER A 35 -35.60 5.36 -26.32
N PRO A 36 -36.85 5.84 -26.21
CA PRO A 36 -37.17 6.96 -25.32
C PRO A 36 -36.75 6.72 -23.86
N GLU A 37 -36.82 5.47 -23.42
CA GLU A 37 -36.41 5.04 -22.08
C GLU A 37 -34.89 5.20 -21.89
N ASP A 38 -34.09 4.80 -22.89
CA ASP A 38 -32.64 4.93 -22.86
C ASP A 38 -32.19 6.39 -22.95
N GLN A 39 -32.89 7.22 -23.73
CA GLN A 39 -32.62 8.66 -23.80
C GLN A 39 -32.85 9.33 -22.44
N ALA A 40 -33.95 9.00 -21.77
CA ALA A 40 -34.27 9.53 -20.43
C ALA A 40 -33.27 9.05 -19.36
N ALA A 41 -32.75 7.83 -19.50
CA ALA A 41 -31.77 7.25 -18.59
C ALA A 41 -30.33 7.72 -18.84
N LEU A 42 -30.03 8.26 -20.03
CA LEU A 42 -28.67 8.61 -20.47
C LEU A 42 -27.95 9.57 -19.50
N PRO A 43 -28.56 10.67 -19.01
CA PRO A 43 -27.90 11.57 -18.05
C PRO A 43 -27.55 10.86 -16.74
N GLY A 44 -28.43 9.96 -16.26
CA GLY A 44 -28.18 9.17 -15.06
C GLY A 44 -27.04 8.18 -15.23
N LYS A 45 -26.96 7.52 -16.40
CA LYS A 45 -25.85 6.62 -16.76
C LYS A 45 -24.51 7.37 -16.81
N ILE A 46 -24.49 8.58 -17.38
CA ILE A 46 -23.29 9.43 -17.43
C ILE A 46 -22.85 9.84 -16.01
N ALA A 47 -23.78 10.29 -15.17
CA ALA A 47 -23.46 10.69 -13.80
C ALA A 47 -22.94 9.53 -12.95
N ALA A 48 -23.55 8.35 -13.08
CA ALA A 48 -23.10 7.15 -12.38
C ALA A 48 -21.68 6.75 -12.81
N LEU A 49 -21.41 6.78 -14.12
CA LEU A 49 -20.10 6.42 -14.66
C LEU A 49 -19.02 7.46 -14.31
N GLN A 50 -19.36 8.75 -14.23
CA GLN A 50 -18.46 9.78 -13.70
C GLN A 50 -18.06 9.52 -12.25
N ALA A 51 -19.01 9.09 -11.41
CA ALA A 51 -18.72 8.74 -10.02
C ALA A 51 -17.83 7.49 -9.93
N GLU A 52 -18.04 6.50 -10.80
CA GLU A 52 -17.21 5.29 -10.89
C GLU A 52 -15.78 5.63 -11.32
N VAL A 53 -15.61 6.43 -12.39
CA VAL A 53 -14.30 6.94 -12.83
C VAL A 53 -13.56 7.67 -11.70
N ALA A 54 -14.26 8.51 -10.93
CA ALA A 54 -13.65 9.21 -9.82
C ALA A 54 -13.19 8.25 -8.70
N ALA A 55 -13.97 7.21 -8.41
CA ALA A 55 -13.62 6.19 -7.43
C ALA A 55 -12.44 5.33 -7.89
N ASP A 56 -12.43 4.91 -9.16
CA ASP A 56 -11.35 4.09 -9.74
C ASP A 56 -10.03 4.86 -9.79
N ASN A 57 -10.07 6.15 -10.16
CA ASN A 57 -8.88 7.00 -10.13
C ASN A 57 -8.33 7.19 -8.70
N ALA A 58 -9.21 7.33 -7.70
CA ALA A 58 -8.78 7.41 -6.30
C ALA A 58 -8.14 6.09 -5.84
N ALA A 59 -8.69 4.94 -6.25
CA ALA A 59 -8.13 3.63 -5.95
C ALA A 59 -6.77 3.40 -6.63
N ALA A 60 -6.63 3.82 -7.90
CA ALA A 60 -5.36 3.75 -8.64
C ALA A 60 -4.27 4.61 -7.98
N ALA A 61 -4.60 5.85 -7.58
CA ALA A 61 -3.68 6.72 -6.86
C ALA A 61 -3.24 6.12 -5.51
N ALA A 62 -4.16 5.52 -4.77
CA ALA A 62 -3.83 4.85 -3.51
C ALA A 62 -2.93 3.62 -3.70
N ALA A 63 -3.16 2.85 -4.78
CA ALA A 63 -2.30 1.70 -5.11
C ALA A 63 -0.89 2.13 -5.53
N ALA A 64 -0.72 3.33 -6.10
CA ALA A 64 0.58 3.84 -6.53
C ALA A 64 1.51 4.25 -5.35
N VAL A 65 0.96 4.71 -4.23
CA VAL A 65 1.74 5.22 -3.07
C VAL A 65 2.59 4.13 -2.39
N GLY A 66 2.23 2.85 -2.56
CA GLY A 66 2.98 1.69 -2.04
C GLY A 66 4.01 1.09 -3.00
N THR A 67 4.08 1.58 -4.24
CA THR A 67 4.95 1.05 -5.30
C THR A 67 6.18 1.90 -5.61
N ASP A 68 6.28 3.10 -5.04
CA ASP A 68 7.45 3.95 -5.27
C ASP A 68 8.65 3.46 -4.47
N ASP A 69 9.80 3.31 -5.14
CA ASP A 69 11.05 2.85 -4.53
C ASP A 69 11.46 3.73 -3.34
N ALA A 70 11.14 5.03 -3.35
CA ALA A 70 11.42 5.90 -2.21
C ALA A 70 10.57 5.57 -0.97
N SER A 71 9.32 5.13 -1.14
CA SER A 71 8.48 4.66 -0.04
C SER A 71 9.01 3.36 0.54
N LEU A 72 9.52 2.46 -0.32
CA LEU A 72 10.14 1.21 0.09
C LEU A 72 11.47 1.46 0.81
N ASP A 73 12.35 2.31 0.27
CA ASP A 73 13.62 2.69 0.88
C ASP A 73 13.42 3.41 2.21
N ALA A 74 12.43 4.30 2.31
CA ALA A 74 12.10 4.95 3.58
C ALA A 74 11.62 3.95 4.64
N ALA A 75 10.78 2.99 4.26
CA ALA A 75 10.34 1.92 5.16
C ALA A 75 11.51 1.00 5.57
N LEU A 76 12.42 0.70 4.63
CA LEU A 76 13.60 -0.11 4.90
C LEU A 76 14.60 0.62 5.79
N ALA A 77 14.77 1.93 5.59
CA ALA A 77 15.58 2.79 6.44
C ALA A 77 14.99 2.91 7.85
N ASP A 78 13.67 3.08 7.99
CA ASP A 78 13.01 3.09 9.31
C ASP A 78 13.22 1.77 10.07
N MET A 79 13.19 0.64 9.35
CA MET A 79 13.46 -0.67 9.93
C MET A 79 14.94 -0.86 10.28
N ALA A 80 15.86 -0.38 9.42
CA ALA A 80 17.30 -0.49 9.63
C ALA A 80 17.81 0.37 10.79
N ASN A 81 17.09 1.45 11.15
CA ASN A 81 17.49 2.39 12.19
C ASN A 81 16.79 2.17 13.54
N LYS A 82 16.07 1.06 13.74
CA LYS A 82 15.46 0.76 15.04
C LYS A 82 16.58 0.51 16.06
N PRO A 83 16.59 1.23 17.20
CA PRO A 83 17.53 0.93 18.27
C PRO A 83 17.32 -0.52 18.73
N VAL A 84 18.41 -1.21 19.06
CA VAL A 84 18.32 -2.51 19.75
C VAL A 84 17.41 -2.33 20.95
N ASP A 85 16.38 -3.16 21.04
CA ASP A 85 15.37 -3.06 22.09
C ASP A 85 16.05 -2.96 23.47
N ALA A 86 15.62 -2.00 24.28
CA ALA A 86 16.23 -1.74 25.58
C ALA A 86 16.19 -2.99 26.48
N ALA A 87 15.18 -3.85 26.35
CA ALA A 87 15.09 -5.11 27.07
C ALA A 87 16.12 -6.14 26.55
N VAL A 88 16.40 -6.16 25.24
CA VAL A 88 17.46 -7.02 24.66
C VAL A 88 18.84 -6.54 25.13
N THR A 89 19.04 -5.22 25.20
CA THR A 89 20.28 -4.64 25.72
C THR A 89 20.45 -4.94 27.21
N SER A 90 19.40 -4.79 28.02
CA SER A 90 19.42 -5.14 29.44
C SER A 90 19.69 -6.63 29.66
N TRP A 91 19.01 -7.50 28.91
CA TRP A 91 19.23 -8.94 28.97
C TRP A 91 20.67 -9.31 28.63
N ALA A 92 21.24 -8.69 27.59
CA ALA A 92 22.63 -8.94 27.21
C ALA A 92 23.60 -8.52 28.34
N GLN A 93 23.34 -7.40 29.01
CA GLN A 93 24.14 -6.94 30.15
C GLN A 93 24.03 -7.89 31.35
N ASP A 94 22.82 -8.34 31.69
CA ASP A 94 22.58 -9.26 32.80
C ASP A 94 23.24 -10.63 32.56
N VAL A 95 23.14 -11.16 31.34
CA VAL A 95 23.81 -12.41 30.95
C VAL A 95 25.33 -12.26 31.04
N LEU A 96 25.87 -11.11 30.62
CA LEU A 96 27.31 -10.85 30.66
C LEU A 96 27.81 -10.76 32.12
N ALA A 97 27.08 -10.05 32.98
CA ALA A 97 27.37 -9.98 34.41
C ALA A 97 27.35 -11.37 35.06
N GLY A 98 26.31 -12.17 34.80
CA GLY A 98 26.22 -13.53 35.33
C GLY A 98 27.33 -14.46 34.85
N LYS A 99 27.87 -14.27 33.64
CA LYS A 99 29.04 -15.03 33.15
C LYS A 99 30.35 -14.59 33.83
N ILE A 100 30.50 -13.30 34.10
CA ILE A 100 31.66 -12.76 34.84
C ILE A 100 31.67 -13.35 36.26
N ASP A 101 30.54 -13.34 36.94
CA ASP A 101 30.43 -13.87 38.30
C ASP A 101 30.70 -15.39 38.36
N GLN A 102 30.19 -16.15 37.39
CA GLN A 102 30.50 -17.58 37.27
C GLN A 102 32.00 -17.84 37.04
N THR A 103 32.64 -17.03 36.20
CA THR A 103 34.08 -17.14 35.95
C THR A 103 34.89 -16.80 37.19
N ALA A 104 34.52 -15.73 37.92
CA ALA A 104 35.17 -15.34 39.15
C ALA A 104 35.01 -16.40 40.26
N ALA A 105 33.85 -17.03 40.36
CA ALA A 105 33.61 -18.14 41.29
C ALA A 105 34.45 -19.37 40.93
N ALA A 106 34.51 -19.75 39.65
CA ALA A 106 35.34 -20.86 39.18
C ALA A 106 36.83 -20.65 39.49
N MET A 107 37.36 -19.43 39.28
CA MET A 107 38.74 -19.10 39.62
C MET A 107 39.03 -19.12 41.13
N GLN A 108 38.05 -18.76 41.97
CA GLN A 108 38.19 -18.88 43.43
C GLN A 108 38.19 -20.35 43.90
N THR A 109 37.41 -21.20 43.25
CA THR A 109 37.41 -22.64 43.54
C THR A 109 38.69 -23.35 43.10
N GLU A 110 39.35 -22.90 42.01
CA GLU A 110 40.64 -23.46 41.56
C GLU A 110 41.85 -22.97 42.38
N THR A 111 41.71 -21.88 43.15
CA THR A 111 42.79 -21.30 43.96
C THR A 111 42.70 -21.66 45.45
N THR A 112 41.68 -22.41 45.85
CA THR A 112 41.57 -22.99 47.20
C THR A 112 42.11 -24.44 47.16
N PRO A 113 43.21 -24.76 47.85
CA PRO A 113 43.80 -26.11 47.88
C PRO A 113 42.93 -27.15 48.61
#